data_AF-A0A929A091-F1
#
_entry.id   AF-A0A929A091-F1
#
_cell.length_a   1.000
_cell.length_b   1.000
_cell.length_c   1.000
_cell.angle_alpha   90.00
_cell.angle_beta   90.00
_cell.angle_gamma   90.00
#
_symmetry.space_group_name_H-M   'P 1'
#
loop_
_entity.id
_entity.type
_entity.pdbx_description
1 polymer ?
#
loop_
_entity_poly.entity_id
_entity_poly.type
_entity_poly.pdbx_seq_one_letter_code
_entity_poly.pdbx_strand_id
1 'polypeptide(L)'
;MPSPLPGMNPFIEQPELWSEFHSRMIVAIADTLDDLLNRNYRVAVEKRVYLSQDDEQVLIGIPDVAVTASASRSTDSRRSV
;
A
#
# COMPACT_ATOMS: atom_id res chain seq x y z
N MET A 1 23.11 17.41 12.86
CA MET A 1 23.44 16.52 11.73
C MET A 1 22.57 16.92 10.56
N PRO A 2 23.07 17.01 9.32
CA PRO A 2 22.21 17.29 8.17
C PRO A 2 21.26 16.11 7.97
N SER A 3 19.96 16.39 7.81
CA SER A 3 18.93 15.36 7.59
C SER A 3 19.29 14.51 6.36
N PRO A 4 19.05 13.18 6.40
CA PRO A 4 19.29 12.29 5.27
C PRO A 4 18.39 12.59 4.05
N LEU A 5 17.35 13.43 4.23
CA LEU A 5 16.50 13.94 3.16
C LEU A 5 16.63 15.47 3.07
N PRO A 6 17.54 15.99 2.23
CA PRO A 6 17.71 17.43 2.07
C PRO A 6 16.43 18.05 1.51
N GLY A 7 15.72 18.82 2.34
CA GLY A 7 14.45 19.48 1.99
C GLY A 7 13.24 19.08 2.84
N MET A 8 13.36 18.09 3.71
CA MET A 8 12.32 17.75 4.69
C MET A 8 12.34 18.74 5.87
N ASN A 9 11.15 19.14 6.32
CA ASN A 9 11.00 20.16 7.35
C ASN A 9 11.36 19.58 8.75
N PRO A 10 12.35 20.15 9.48
CA PRO A 10 12.84 19.60 10.75
C PRO A 10 11.80 19.45 11.85
N PHE A 11 10.71 20.23 11.79
CA PHE A 11 9.63 20.13 12.78
C PHE A 11 8.76 18.88 12.60
N ILE A 12 8.72 18.34 11.38
CA ILE A 12 8.00 17.10 11.04
C ILE A 12 8.89 15.88 11.41
N GLU A 13 10.22 16.05 11.40
CA GLU A 13 11.20 15.02 11.77
C GLU A 13 11.39 14.86 13.30
N GLN A 14 10.63 15.56 14.15
CA GLN A 14 10.66 15.31 15.59
C GLN A 14 10.25 13.84 15.82
N PRO A 15 11.14 12.99 16.39
CA PRO A 15 10.88 11.55 16.47
C PRO A 15 9.58 11.19 17.19
N GLU A 16 9.17 12.01 18.15
CA GLU A 16 7.92 11.87 18.91
C GLU A 16 6.66 12.15 18.08
N LEU A 17 6.75 13.06 17.09
CA LEU A 17 5.62 13.48 16.26
C LEU A 17 5.58 12.74 14.92
N TRP A 18 6.75 12.31 14.43
CA TRP A 18 6.87 11.68 13.11
C TRP A 18 6.03 10.42 12.98
N SER A 19 6.03 9.56 14.00
CA SER A 19 5.23 8.32 13.96
C SER A 19 3.74 8.61 13.84
N GLU A 20 3.22 9.60 14.58
CA GLU A 20 1.80 9.96 14.50
C GLU A 20 1.47 10.61 13.15
N PHE A 21 2.30 11.54 12.69
CA PHE A 21 2.14 12.19 11.41
C PHE A 21 2.17 11.20 10.25
N HIS A 22 3.16 10.31 10.21
CA HIS A 22 3.37 9.34 9.15
C HIS A 22 2.18 8.38 9.05
N SER A 23 1.74 7.78 10.16
CA SER A 23 0.56 6.90 10.16
C SER A 23 -0.69 7.63 9.67
N ARG A 24 -0.94 8.87 10.12
CA ARG A 24 -2.12 9.64 9.71
C ARG A 24 -2.06 10.06 8.24
N MET A 25 -0.87 10.44 7.76
CA MET A 25 -0.63 10.83 6.38
C MET A 25 -0.89 9.65 5.43
N ILE A 26 -0.39 8.47 5.76
CA ILE A 26 -0.58 7.25 4.96
C ILE A 26 -2.07 6.91 4.85
N VAL A 27 -2.80 6.94 5.95
CA VAL A 27 -4.25 6.67 5.96
C VAL A 27 -4.98 7.71 5.12
N ALA A 28 -4.67 9.00 5.25
CA ALA A 28 -5.30 10.05 4.46
C ALA A 28 -5.05 9.88 2.95
N ILE A 29 -3.84 9.46 2.55
CA ILE A 29 -3.52 9.12 1.15
C ILE A 29 -4.36 7.91 0.71
N ALA A 30 -4.46 6.88 1.54
CA ALA A 30 -5.23 5.68 1.21
C ALA A 30 -6.71 5.99 1.02
N ASP A 31 -7.32 6.77 1.90
CA ASP A 31 -8.72 7.20 1.81
C ASP A 31 -8.97 8.04 0.54
N THR A 32 -8.06 8.98 0.25
CA THR A 32 -8.13 9.80 -0.97
C THR A 32 -8.06 8.94 -2.24
N LEU A 33 -7.22 7.89 -2.24
CA LEU A 33 -7.13 6.97 -3.36
C LEU A 33 -8.37 6.09 -3.47
N ASP A 34 -8.94 5.64 -2.35
CA ASP A 34 -10.14 4.80 -2.35
C ASP A 34 -11.34 5.54 -2.97
N ASP A 35 -11.48 6.84 -2.70
CA ASP A 35 -12.51 7.69 -3.30
C ASP A 35 -12.35 7.87 -4.82
N LEU A 36 -11.12 7.84 -5.34
CA LEU A 36 -10.81 8.02 -6.76
C LEU A 36 -10.90 6.73 -7.56
N LEU A 37 -10.81 5.57 -6.91
CA LEU A 37 -10.71 4.28 -7.54
C LEU A 37 -12.09 3.60 -7.65
N ASN A 38 -12.29 2.86 -8.73
CA ASN A 38 -13.52 2.08 -8.91
C ASN A 38 -13.49 0.80 -8.03
N ARG A 39 -14.66 0.19 -7.81
CA ARG A 39 -14.84 -1.00 -6.96
C ARG A 39 -14.00 -2.23 -7.36
N ASN A 40 -13.38 -2.24 -8.54
CA ASN A 40 -12.48 -3.31 -8.96
C ASN A 40 -11.07 -3.14 -8.40
N TYR A 41 -10.79 -2.09 -7.63
CA TYR A 41 -9.52 -1.89 -6.97
C TYR A 41 -9.72 -1.80 -5.46
N ARG A 42 -8.70 -2.21 -4.72
CA ARG A 42 -8.62 -2.11 -3.26
C ARG A 42 -7.32 -1.46 -2.88
N VAL A 43 -7.41 -0.41 -2.07
CA VAL A 43 -6.27 0.23 -1.42
C VAL A 43 -5.89 -0.54 -0.15
N ALA A 44 -4.60 -0.73 0.09
CA ALA A 44 -4.06 -1.41 1.25
C ALA A 44 -2.93 -0.57 1.85
N VAL A 45 -2.93 -0.45 3.18
CA VAL A 45 -1.90 0.25 3.94
C VAL A 45 -0.95 -0.76 4.58
N GLU A 46 0.36 -0.49 4.52
CA GLU A 46 1.44 -1.27 5.18
C GLU A 46 1.37 -2.79 4.96
N LYS A 47 0.86 -3.22 3.79
CA LYS A 47 0.65 -4.64 3.50
C LYS A 47 1.92 -5.23 2.89
N ARG A 48 2.42 -6.33 3.47
CA ARG A 48 3.54 -7.10 2.89
C ARG A 48 3.19 -7.58 1.48
N VAL A 49 4.07 -7.29 0.53
CA VAL A 49 3.93 -7.72 -0.87
C VAL A 49 4.98 -8.78 -1.18
N TYR A 50 4.53 -9.87 -1.77
CA TYR A 50 5.37 -10.99 -2.18
C TYR A 50 5.30 -11.16 -3.69
N LEU A 51 6.44 -11.41 -4.32
CA LEU A 51 6.53 -11.85 -5.71
C LEU A 51 6.53 -13.38 -5.72
N SER A 52 5.59 -13.97 -6.46
CA SER A 52 5.60 -15.41 -6.73
C SER A 52 6.40 -15.68 -8.00
N GLN A 53 7.50 -16.40 -7.87
CA GLN A 53 8.36 -16.82 -8.98
C GLN A 53 8.73 -18.28 -8.78
N ASP A 54 8.43 -19.13 -9.78
CA ASP A 54 8.85 -20.54 -9.82
C ASP A 54 8.59 -21.31 -8.49
N ASP A 55 7.35 -21.26 -7.99
CA ASP A 55 6.89 -21.85 -6.72
C ASP A 55 7.48 -21.25 -5.42
N GLU A 56 8.36 -20.26 -5.51
CA GLU A 56 8.87 -19.50 -4.37
C GLU A 56 8.09 -18.18 -4.15
N GLN A 57 7.93 -17.78 -2.89
CA GLN A 57 7.38 -16.47 -2.51
C GLN A 57 8.48 -15.58 -1.93
N VAL A 58 8.89 -14.58 -2.70
CA VAL A 58 9.94 -13.62 -2.30
C VAL A 58 9.29 -12.35 -1.76
N LEU A 59 9.56 -11.99 -0.49
CA LEU A 59 9.11 -10.71 0.06
C LEU A 59 9.81 -9.56 -0.67
N ILE A 60 9.07 -8.75 -1.41
CA ILE A 60 9.63 -7.61 -2.16
C ILE A 60 9.56 -6.30 -1.37
N GLY A 61 8.69 -6.21 -0.37
CA GLY A 61 8.65 -5.04 0.52
C GLY A 61 7.35 -4.83 1.26
N ILE A 62 7.30 -3.72 1.99
CA ILE A 62 6.12 -3.22 2.70
C ILE A 62 5.93 -1.77 2.26
N PRO A 63 5.11 -1.51 1.23
CA PRO A 63 4.77 -0.16 0.84
C PRO A 63 3.85 0.48 1.90
N ASP A 64 3.99 1.79 2.07
CA ASP A 64 3.08 2.60 2.89
C ASP A 64 1.63 2.47 2.39
N VAL A 65 1.42 2.58 1.07
CA VAL A 65 0.13 2.35 0.40
C VAL A 65 0.32 1.56 -0.89
N ALA A 66 -0.55 0.59 -1.15
CA ALA A 66 -0.61 -0.18 -2.39
C ALA A 66 -2.04 -0.28 -2.93
N VAL A 67 -2.18 -0.15 -4.25
CA VAL A 67 -3.45 -0.36 -4.97
C VAL A 67 -3.39 -1.71 -5.67
N THR A 68 -4.38 -2.57 -5.41
CA THR A 68 -4.47 -3.90 -6.00
C THR A 68 -5.78 -4.07 -6.74
N ALA A 69 -5.77 -4.71 -7.90
CA ALA A 69 -7.01 -5.10 -8.55
C ALA A 69 -7.69 -6.21 -7.74
N SER A 70 -8.97 -6.06 -7.47
CA SER A 70 -9.84 -7.13 -6.99
C SER A 70 -9.95 -8.16 -8.10
N ALA A 71 -9.49 -9.38 -7.85
CA ALA A 71 -9.80 -10.50 -8.73
C ALA A 71 -11.32 -10.62 -8.80
N SER A 72 -11.93 -10.19 -9.91
CA SER A 72 -13.29 -10.56 -10.22
C SER A 72 -13.32 -12.08 -10.20
N ARG A 73 -14.08 -12.68 -9.29
CA ARG A 73 -14.36 -14.11 -9.34
C ARG A 73 -15.07 -14.35 -10.68
N SER A 74 -14.32 -14.70 -11.72
CA SER A 74 -14.89 -15.31 -12.91
C SER A 74 -15.43 -16.65 -12.44
N THR A 75 -16.74 -16.71 -12.25
CA THR A 75 -17.47 -17.96 -12.06
C THR A 75 -17.13 -18.86 -13.25
N ASP A 76 -16.25 -19.83 -13.02
CA ASP A 76 -15.93 -20.87 -13.99
C ASP A 76 -17.16 -21.77 -14.14
N SER A 77 -18.02 -21.42 -15.10
CA SER A 77 -19.13 -22.27 -15.51
C SER A 77 -18.61 -23.29 -16.53
N ARG A 78 -17.76 -24.22 -16.08
CA ARG A 78 -17.43 -25.43 -16.84
C ARG A 78 -18.05 -26.65 -16.18
N ARG A 79 -19.36 -26.78 -16.39
CA ARG A 79 -20.09 -28.03 -16.14
C ARG A 79 -21.09 -28.27 -17.28
N SER A 80 -20.64 -28.96 -18.31
CA SER A 80 -21.44 -29.57 -19.37
C SER A 80 -20.48 -30.16 -20.40
N VAL A 81 -20.50 -31.41 -20.85
CA VAL A 81 -21.22 -32.66 -20.56
C VAL A 81 -20.24 -33.75 -21.00
#